data_AF-A0A1L5PR61-F1
#
_entry.id   AF-A0A1L5PR61-F1
#
_cell.length_a   1.000
_cell.length_b   1.000
_cell.length_c   1.000
_cell.angle_alpha   90.00
_cell.angle_beta   90.00
_cell.angle_gamma   90.00
#
_symmetry.space_group_name_H-M   'P 1'
#
loop_
_entity.id
_entity.type
_entity.pdbx_description
1 polymer ?
#
loop_
_entity_poly.entity_id
_entity_poly.type
_entity_poly.pdbx_seq_one_letter_code
_entity_poly.pdbx_strand_id
1 'polypeptide(L)'
;MKSDYELSLRDYIAIIKDRALLLGGSIVVILAATVAVAVMVPPIYQSTGTILVESQQISPELVSTNNTSFADERIEVIRQRVMTRENLLRIIDKYNLFPDKRFSDSDKIDHMRSAIVVETLTTYVRGRGEATVAFNVSFEHKQPEVAKEVADELVTLFLNENLKQRTERANETTEFLTQEANKLGAELASLENQLADFKQAHANALPEHQTLRMNMLSRSELEFREVDRDYKAAQEELRYLELELSAASAGLATKVGEGPRVASAEQPQDLPSLKAEYARLLSRYKEAHPDVVAVKRRIQALEASGNRTAAASTVGLDVARVRAKMSAAQVRIASLAEQKRELTRKMEGYEAEILEAPQVERGLVTLMRDHDNARKKYEEIRAKEMGAKITESLEQENKAERFVLLEPPLMPEKPIKPNRKKIAALGLVLAPAGGGALVMLLEMLNQRIRGVGALENLLGRRVLVALPYIDTKADVARRKRWRNWLILAALVLAAIMVVLVHVFYMPLDVLLFKVMSRFA
;
A
#
# COMPACT_ATOMS: atom_id res chain seq x y z
N MET A 1 -0.68 35.80 78.68
CA MET A 1 -0.14 35.45 77.34
C MET A 1 1.34 35.78 77.38
N LYS A 2 2.24 34.79 77.18
CA LYS A 2 3.66 35.06 77.02
C LYS A 2 3.81 35.98 75.81
N SER A 3 4.20 37.23 76.01
CA SER A 3 4.62 38.09 74.92
C SER A 3 5.96 37.53 74.45
N ASP A 4 5.94 36.77 73.36
CA ASP A 4 7.16 36.37 72.69
C ASP A 4 7.93 37.65 72.36
N TYR A 5 9.15 37.74 72.88
CA TYR A 5 10.02 38.88 72.64
C TYR A 5 10.34 38.92 71.15
N GLU A 6 9.70 39.83 70.41
CA GLU A 6 10.01 40.06 69.01
C GLU A 6 11.39 40.71 68.91
N LEU A 7 12.34 39.99 68.31
CA LEU A 7 13.69 40.48 68.02
C LEU A 7 13.62 41.78 67.21
N SER A 8 14.15 42.88 67.74
CA SER A 8 14.19 44.15 67.02
C SER A 8 15.29 44.15 65.95
N LEU A 9 15.18 45.02 64.93
CA LEU A 9 16.22 45.22 63.92
C LEU A 9 17.61 45.53 64.52
N ARG A 10 17.66 46.18 65.69
CA ARG A 10 18.91 46.47 66.40
C ARG A 10 19.54 45.20 66.99
N ASP A 11 18.72 44.25 67.43
CA ASP A 11 19.18 42.97 67.99
C ASP A 11 19.76 42.08 66.89
N TYR A 12 19.15 42.05 65.70
CA TYR A 12 19.72 41.37 64.54
C TYR A 12 21.09 41.92 64.14
N ILE A 13 21.25 43.25 64.12
CA ILE A 13 22.54 43.90 63.83
C ILE A 13 23.58 43.57 64.93
N ALA A 14 23.16 43.50 66.19
CA ALA A 14 24.05 43.11 67.29
C ALA A 14 24.49 41.64 67.19
N ILE A 15 23.57 40.73 66.86
CA ILE A 15 23.87 39.31 66.62
C ILE A 15 24.88 39.15 65.48
N ILE A 16 24.65 39.84 64.36
CA ILE A 16 25.55 39.79 63.20
C ILE A 16 26.93 40.31 63.56
N LYS A 17 27.03 41.41 64.32
CA LYS A 17 28.32 41.93 64.80
C LYS A 17 29.00 40.91 65.70
N ASP A 18 28.37 40.47 66.77
CA ASP A 18 28.97 39.58 67.77
C ASP A 18 29.42 38.23 67.18
N ARG A 19 28.70 37.74 66.17
CA ARG A 19 28.98 36.47 65.48
C ARG A 19 29.59 36.65 64.09
N ALA A 20 30.06 37.85 63.74
CA ALA A 20 30.55 38.16 62.39
C ALA A 20 31.70 37.25 61.92
N LEU A 21 32.58 36.81 62.84
CA LEU A 21 33.65 35.85 62.51
C LEU A 21 33.10 34.45 62.19
N LEU A 22 32.04 34.01 62.86
CA LEU A 22 31.38 32.72 62.60
C LEU A 22 30.55 32.78 61.31
N LEU A 23 29.88 33.91 61.06
CA LEU A 23 29.17 34.17 59.81
C LEU A 23 30.14 34.20 58.61
N GLY A 24 31.24 34.97 58.71
CA GLY A 24 32.27 35.00 57.68
C GLY A 24 32.95 33.65 57.48
N GLY A 25 33.31 32.96 58.57
CA GLY A 25 33.93 31.64 58.52
C GLY A 25 33.05 30.58 57.85
N SER A 26 31.76 30.52 58.20
CA SER A 26 30.80 29.58 57.58
C SER A 26 30.57 29.87 56.11
N ILE A 27 30.47 31.15 55.70
CA ILE A 27 30.37 31.53 54.28
C ILE A 27 31.60 31.06 53.50
N VAL A 28 32.81 31.28 54.03
CA VAL A 28 34.06 30.86 53.38
C VAL A 28 34.13 29.35 53.25
N VAL A 29 33.71 28.60 54.28
CA VAL A 29 33.68 27.12 54.24
C VAL A 29 32.68 26.62 53.21
N ILE A 30 31.46 27.18 53.14
CA ILE A 30 30.45 26.77 52.16
C ILE A 30 30.91 27.11 50.72
N LEU A 31 31.51 28.28 50.51
CA LEU A 31 32.09 28.64 49.22
C LEU A 31 33.23 27.70 48.82
N ALA A 32 34.16 27.43 49.74
CA ALA A 32 35.28 26.51 49.50
C ALA A 32 34.79 25.09 49.17
N ALA A 33 33.78 24.59 49.90
CA ALA A 33 33.15 23.30 49.62
C ALA A 33 32.47 23.28 48.24
N THR A 34 31.75 24.34 47.87
CA THR A 34 31.08 24.44 46.57
C THR A 34 32.09 24.42 45.41
N VAL A 35 33.21 25.13 45.57
CA VAL A 35 34.30 25.16 44.58
C VAL A 35 35.00 23.82 44.50
N ALA A 36 35.26 23.18 45.65
CA ALA A 36 35.83 21.85 45.69
C ALA A 36 34.96 20.84 44.93
N VAL A 37 33.63 20.85 45.15
CA VAL A 37 32.69 20.01 44.40
C VAL A 37 32.71 20.36 42.90
N ALA A 38 32.72 21.64 42.53
CA ALA A 38 32.75 22.07 41.13
C ALA A 38 34.00 21.60 40.36
N VAL A 39 35.13 21.42 41.05
CA VAL A 39 36.40 20.97 40.47
C VAL A 39 36.58 19.44 40.57
N MET A 40 36.08 18.81 41.64
CA MET A 40 36.21 17.36 41.86
C MET A 40 35.30 16.52 40.96
N VAL A 41 34.12 17.02 40.57
CA VAL A 41 33.23 16.29 39.68
C VAL A 41 33.88 16.18 38.29
N PRO A 42 34.06 14.97 37.74
CA PRO A 42 34.77 14.78 36.49
C PRO A 42 34.05 15.51 35.33
N PRO A 43 34.80 16.17 34.43
CA PRO A 43 34.23 16.78 33.25
C PRO A 43 33.68 15.72 32.29
N ILE A 44 32.54 16.01 31.68
CA ILE A 44 31.94 15.22 30.61
C ILE A 44 31.97 16.07 29.35
N TYR A 45 32.49 15.49 28.28
CA TYR A 45 32.61 16.07 26.96
C TYR A 45 31.54 15.44 26.05
N GLN A 46 31.02 16.24 25.12
CA GLN A 46 30.01 15.80 24.15
C GLN A 46 30.53 16.08 22.75
N SER A 47 30.51 15.07 21.90
CA SER A 47 30.74 15.24 20.46
C SER A 47 29.42 15.03 19.72
N THR A 48 29.15 15.85 18.71
CA THR A 48 27.87 15.92 18.00
C THR A 48 28.11 15.89 16.51
N GLY A 49 27.43 14.99 15.80
CA GLY A 49 27.33 15.01 14.34
C GLY A 49 25.91 15.39 13.91
N THR A 50 25.83 16.15 12.83
CA THR A 50 24.57 16.66 12.27
C THR A 50 24.24 15.89 11.00
N ILE A 51 23.08 15.23 10.99
CA ILE A 51 22.58 14.48 9.85
C ILE A 51 21.38 15.23 9.26
N LEU A 52 21.43 15.46 7.94
CA LEU A 52 20.36 16.09 7.17
C LEU A 52 19.47 15.03 6.52
N VAL A 53 18.16 15.20 6.62
CA VAL A 53 17.20 14.42 5.84
C VAL A 53 16.94 15.13 4.51
N GLU A 54 17.51 14.63 3.42
CA GLU A 54 17.31 15.19 2.08
C GLU A 54 16.05 14.54 1.44
N SER A 55 15.05 15.37 1.12
CA SER A 55 13.83 14.93 0.42
C SER A 55 14.05 14.79 -1.09
N GLN A 56 13.21 13.99 -1.75
CA GLN A 56 13.29 13.73 -3.18
C GLN A 56 12.85 14.96 -3.99
N GLN A 57 13.66 15.39 -4.94
CA GLN A 57 13.35 16.49 -5.88
C GLN A 57 12.43 16.04 -7.03
N ILE A 58 11.28 15.46 -6.72
CA ILE A 58 10.29 15.05 -7.73
C ILE A 58 9.03 15.90 -7.56
N SER A 59 8.49 16.44 -8.66
CA SER A 59 7.37 17.38 -8.65
C SER A 59 6.16 16.85 -7.86
N PRO A 60 5.62 17.62 -6.89
CA PRO A 60 4.60 17.17 -5.91
C PRO A 60 3.19 16.97 -6.49
N GLU A 61 3.02 16.87 -7.80
CA GLU A 61 1.70 16.94 -8.46
C GLU A 61 0.88 15.64 -8.38
N LEU A 62 1.38 14.61 -7.69
CA LEU A 62 0.67 13.31 -7.54
C LEU A 62 0.48 12.82 -6.10
N VAL A 63 0.87 13.59 -5.07
CA VAL A 63 0.64 13.16 -3.68
C VAL A 63 0.23 14.35 -2.80
N SER A 64 -1.06 14.40 -2.47
CA SER A 64 -1.54 15.16 -1.31
C SER A 64 -0.99 14.53 -0.04
N THR A 65 -0.03 15.17 0.62
CA THR A 65 -0.04 15.48 2.07
C THR A 65 1.32 16.00 2.55
N ASN A 66 1.32 17.28 2.97
CA ASN A 66 2.23 17.77 4.00
C ASN A 66 2.19 16.82 5.19
N ASN A 67 3.34 16.27 5.61
CA ASN A 67 3.52 15.71 6.95
C ASN A 67 5.02 15.65 7.29
N THR A 68 5.52 16.66 8.02
CA THR A 68 6.82 16.58 8.72
C THR A 68 6.91 15.38 9.67
N SER A 69 5.76 14.78 10.03
CA SER A 69 5.62 13.56 10.83
C SER A 69 6.38 12.35 10.27
N PHE A 70 6.57 12.22 8.95
CA PHE A 70 7.24 11.05 8.37
C PHE A 70 8.74 11.00 8.67
N ALA A 71 9.40 12.17 8.73
CA ALA A 71 10.82 12.23 9.04
C ALA A 71 11.07 11.91 10.52
N ASP A 72 10.29 12.51 11.43
CA ASP A 72 10.41 12.27 12.87
C ASP A 72 10.12 10.80 13.24
N GLU A 73 9.07 10.19 12.66
CA GLU A 73 8.76 8.77 12.88
C GLU A 73 9.89 7.86 12.37
N ARG A 74 10.43 8.15 11.18
CA ARG A 74 11.56 7.38 10.61
C ARG A 74 12.81 7.51 11.48
N ILE A 75 13.13 8.71 11.96
CA ILE A 75 14.26 8.95 12.88
C ILE A 75 14.06 8.13 14.15
N GLU A 76 12.85 8.09 14.72
CA GLU A 76 12.55 7.32 15.93
C GLU A 76 12.67 5.81 15.73
N VAL A 77 12.17 5.27 14.61
CA VAL A 77 12.31 3.84 14.28
C VAL A 77 13.80 3.47 14.11
N ILE A 78 14.57 4.29 13.40
CA ILE A 78 16.00 4.07 13.22
C ILE A 78 16.72 4.19 14.56
N ARG A 79 16.39 5.19 15.39
CA ARG A 79 16.92 5.34 16.75
C ARG A 79 16.72 4.08 17.57
N GLN A 80 15.52 3.49 17.53
CA GLN A 80 15.25 2.23 18.24
C GLN A 80 16.12 1.07 17.72
N ARG A 81 16.32 0.95 16.41
CA ARG A 81 17.18 -0.09 15.80
C ARG A 81 18.66 0.10 16.13
N VAL A 82 19.15 1.34 16.11
CA VAL A 82 20.52 1.69 16.50
C VAL A 82 20.77 1.39 17.99
N MET A 83 19.76 1.58 18.85
CA MET A 83 19.82 1.36 20.31
C MET A 83 19.60 -0.10 20.75
N THR A 84 19.61 -1.04 19.81
CA THR A 84 19.48 -2.47 20.10
C THR A 84 20.70 -3.00 20.86
N ARG A 85 20.50 -4.04 21.67
CA ARG A 85 21.55 -4.66 22.50
C ARG A 85 22.78 -5.04 21.68
N GLU A 86 22.58 -5.65 20.52
CA GLU A 86 23.65 -6.13 19.65
C GLU A 86 24.51 -4.97 19.12
N ASN A 87 23.88 -3.93 18.60
CA ASN A 87 24.58 -2.75 18.09
C ASN A 87 25.35 -2.01 19.19
N LEU A 88 24.73 -1.81 20.36
CA LEU A 88 25.37 -1.11 21.46
C LEU A 88 26.55 -1.91 22.04
N LEU A 89 26.41 -3.23 22.22
CA LEU A 89 27.53 -4.06 22.68
C LEU A 89 28.69 -4.08 21.69
N ARG A 90 28.40 -4.16 20.38
CA ARG A 90 29.43 -4.08 19.34
C ARG A 90 30.28 -2.82 19.47
N ILE A 91 29.64 -1.66 19.72
CA ILE A 91 30.34 -0.39 19.90
C ILE A 91 31.08 -0.35 21.24
N ILE A 92 30.46 -0.83 22.33
CA ILE A 92 31.08 -0.91 23.66
C ILE A 92 32.38 -1.70 23.61
N ASP A 93 32.36 -2.87 22.95
CA ASP A 93 33.50 -3.77 22.86
C ASP A 93 34.57 -3.20 21.91
N LYS A 94 34.16 -2.60 20.78
CA LYS A 94 35.08 -1.98 19.80
C LYS A 94 35.92 -0.86 20.41
N TYR A 95 35.31 0.01 21.22
CA TYR A 95 35.98 1.16 21.84
C TYR A 95 36.35 0.93 23.32
N ASN A 96 36.11 -0.27 23.85
CA ASN A 96 36.38 -0.65 25.23
C ASN A 96 35.88 0.40 26.26
N LEU A 97 34.61 0.82 26.11
CA LEU A 97 34.03 1.95 26.86
C LEU A 97 33.92 1.69 28.37
N PHE A 98 33.79 0.43 28.76
CA PHE A 98 33.65 0.00 30.15
C PHE A 98 34.70 -1.07 30.47
N PRO A 99 35.97 -0.68 30.70
CA PRO A 99 37.05 -1.63 31.00
C PRO A 99 36.88 -2.28 32.39
N ASP A 100 36.03 -1.70 33.24
CA ASP A 100 35.74 -2.17 34.58
C ASP A 100 34.79 -3.39 34.51
N LYS A 101 35.30 -4.60 34.80
CA LYS A 101 34.55 -5.87 34.74
C LYS A 101 33.40 -6.00 35.75
N ARG A 102 33.16 -4.95 36.54
CA ARG A 102 32.15 -4.92 37.60
C ARG A 102 30.74 -4.68 37.07
N PHE A 103 30.60 -4.15 35.86
CA PHE A 103 29.30 -3.91 35.24
C PHE A 103 28.82 -5.15 34.48
N SER A 104 27.56 -5.53 34.70
CA SER A 104 26.87 -6.48 33.83
C SER A 104 26.71 -5.88 32.43
N ASP A 105 26.55 -6.73 31.41
CA ASP A 105 26.28 -6.25 30.04
C ASP A 105 25.03 -5.37 29.98
N SER A 106 24.01 -5.66 30.79
CA SER A 106 22.81 -4.82 30.87
C SER A 106 23.13 -3.41 31.38
N ASP A 107 23.94 -3.32 32.44
CA ASP A 107 24.32 -2.03 33.03
C ASP A 107 25.13 -1.19 32.04
N LYS A 108 26.06 -1.82 31.32
CA LYS A 108 26.86 -1.15 30.28
C LYS A 108 25.97 -0.57 29.17
N ILE A 109 24.96 -1.32 28.74
CA ILE A 109 24.01 -0.88 27.70
C ILE A 109 23.18 0.30 28.20
N ASP A 110 22.66 0.25 29.43
CA ASP A 110 21.84 1.32 29.98
C ASP A 110 22.66 2.60 30.18
N HIS A 111 23.91 2.47 30.63
CA HIS A 111 24.86 3.58 30.65
C HIS A 111 25.11 4.14 29.25
N MET A 112 25.33 3.28 28.25
CA MET A 112 25.53 3.73 26.88
C MET A 112 24.31 4.46 26.33
N ARG A 113 23.10 3.93 26.53
CA ARG A 113 21.85 4.59 26.10
C ARG A 113 21.68 5.97 26.72
N SER A 114 22.00 6.11 28.00
CA SER A 114 21.92 7.39 28.71
C SER A 114 22.96 8.42 28.23
N ALA A 115 24.06 7.95 27.64
CA ALA A 115 25.14 8.80 27.12
C ALA A 115 24.90 9.22 25.66
N ILE A 116 23.98 8.57 24.94
CA ILE A 116 23.62 8.95 23.57
C ILE A 116 22.45 9.93 23.62
N VAL A 117 22.62 11.06 22.95
CA VAL A 117 21.60 12.11 22.85
C VAL A 117 21.25 12.33 21.39
N VAL A 118 19.97 12.17 21.05
CA VAL A 118 19.45 12.42 19.70
C VAL A 118 18.43 13.55 19.79
N GLU A 119 18.69 14.65 19.10
CA GLU A 119 17.83 15.84 19.11
C GLU A 119 17.46 16.22 17.68
N THR A 120 16.17 16.34 17.39
CA THR A 120 15.70 16.82 16.08
C THR A 120 15.76 18.34 16.02
N LEU A 121 16.23 18.86 14.89
CA LEU A 121 16.31 20.28 14.56
C LEU A 121 15.32 20.56 13.44
N THR A 122 14.19 21.17 13.78
CA THR A 122 13.20 21.63 12.80
C THR A 122 13.41 23.11 12.50
N THR A 123 13.88 23.43 11.30
CA THR A 123 13.98 24.82 10.84
C THR A 123 12.86 25.10 9.84
N TYR A 124 11.91 25.95 10.23
CA TYR A 124 10.88 26.45 9.32
C TYR A 124 11.47 27.55 8.44
N VAL A 125 11.73 27.26 7.17
CA VAL A 125 12.18 28.27 6.21
C VAL A 125 10.97 29.07 5.74
N ARG A 126 10.90 30.34 6.12
CA ARG A 126 9.78 31.25 5.77
C ARG A 126 9.79 31.53 4.26
N GLY A 127 8.94 30.84 3.48
CA GLY A 127 8.73 31.12 2.04
C GLY A 127 8.66 29.90 1.12
N ARG A 128 9.19 28.75 1.53
CA ARG A 128 8.88 27.41 0.97
C ARG A 128 8.22 26.64 2.10
N GLY A 129 7.04 26.07 1.91
CA GLY A 129 6.34 25.29 2.94
C GLY A 129 7.04 23.99 3.38
N GLU A 130 8.34 23.85 3.11
CA GLU A 130 9.14 22.67 3.39
C GLU A 130 9.99 22.93 4.64
N ALA A 131 9.76 22.16 5.69
CA ALA A 131 10.66 22.11 6.83
C ALA A 131 11.82 21.15 6.48
N THR A 132 13.02 21.70 6.34
CA THR A 132 14.22 20.85 6.28
C THR A 132 14.45 20.28 7.68
N VAL A 133 14.38 18.95 7.81
CA VAL A 133 14.59 18.25 9.08
C VAL A 133 16.05 17.80 9.14
N ALA A 134 16.79 18.37 10.08
CA ALA A 134 18.11 17.86 10.47
C ALA A 134 18.01 17.27 11.88
N PHE A 135 18.92 16.39 12.26
CA PHE A 135 19.00 15.91 13.63
C PHE A 135 20.45 15.73 14.06
N ASN A 136 20.67 15.98 15.34
CA ASN A 136 21.95 15.85 15.98
C ASN A 136 22.03 14.49 16.66
N VAL A 137 23.11 13.76 16.38
CA VAL A 137 23.48 12.55 17.11
C VAL A 137 24.71 12.88 17.93
N SER A 138 24.60 12.78 19.26
CA SER A 138 25.68 13.11 20.17
C SER A 138 26.01 11.97 21.12
N PHE A 139 27.27 11.91 21.54
CA PHE A 139 27.72 10.98 22.57
C PHE A 139 28.49 11.72 23.68
N GLU A 140 28.13 11.43 24.93
CA GLU A 140 28.73 12.01 26.12
C GLU A 140 29.75 11.05 26.76
N HIS A 141 31.00 11.51 26.93
CA HIS A 141 32.04 10.72 27.59
C HIS A 141 33.04 11.56 28.38
N LYS A 142 33.75 10.95 29.34
CA LYS A 142 34.77 11.64 30.16
C LYS A 142 36.02 12.00 29.35
N GLN A 143 36.31 11.24 28.30
CA GLN A 143 37.44 11.47 27.40
C GLN A 143 36.93 12.07 26.07
N PRO A 144 37.50 13.19 25.60
CA PRO A 144 37.04 13.88 24.38
C PRO A 144 37.30 13.07 23.11
N GLU A 145 38.36 12.25 23.09
CA GLU A 145 38.69 11.37 21.96
C GLU A 145 37.65 10.26 21.78
N VAL A 146 37.37 9.52 22.85
CA VAL A 146 36.30 8.49 22.86
C VAL A 146 34.94 9.10 22.55
N ALA A 147 34.65 10.32 23.05
CA ALA A 147 33.40 11.01 22.74
C ALA A 147 33.21 11.20 21.23
N LYS A 148 34.28 11.63 20.54
CA LYS A 148 34.30 11.83 19.09
C LYS A 148 34.18 10.51 18.34
N GLU A 149 35.02 9.52 18.66
CA GLU A 149 35.07 8.25 17.92
C GLU A 149 33.75 7.47 18.00
N VAL A 150 33.12 7.44 19.17
CA VAL A 150 31.83 6.79 19.34
C VAL A 150 30.72 7.58 18.66
N ALA A 151 30.74 8.91 18.72
CA ALA A 151 29.78 9.73 17.99
C ALA A 151 29.87 9.49 16.47
N ASP A 152 31.09 9.35 15.94
CA ASP A 152 31.34 9.08 14.52
C ASP A 152 30.82 7.68 14.09
N GLU A 153 31.06 6.65 14.93
CA GLU A 153 30.50 5.32 14.71
C GLU A 153 28.97 5.34 14.78
N LEU A 154 28.38 6.09 15.72
CA LEU A 154 26.92 6.23 15.83
C LEU A 154 26.33 6.91 14.60
N VAL A 155 26.91 8.03 14.15
CA VAL A 155 26.50 8.72 12.92
C VAL A 155 26.55 7.75 11.73
N THR A 156 27.66 7.04 11.56
CA THR A 156 27.82 6.04 10.50
C THR A 156 26.78 4.93 10.60
N LEU A 157 26.48 4.46 11.82
CA LEU A 157 25.48 3.44 12.08
C LEU A 157 24.05 3.93 11.75
N PHE A 158 23.71 5.18 12.06
CA PHE A 158 22.43 5.79 11.67
C PHE A 158 22.28 5.87 10.15
N LEU A 159 23.33 6.28 9.43
CA LEU A 159 23.33 6.34 7.96
C LEU A 159 23.16 4.96 7.34
N ASN A 160 23.88 3.95 7.86
CA ASN A 160 23.83 2.58 7.35
C ASN A 160 22.50 1.89 7.67
N GLU A 161 21.96 2.06 8.88
CA GLU A 161 20.68 1.47 9.25
C GLU A 161 19.54 2.07 8.42
N ASN A 162 19.63 3.36 8.11
CA ASN A 162 18.70 4.02 7.19
C ASN A 162 18.73 3.41 5.78
N LEU A 163 19.93 3.19 5.23
CA LEU A 163 20.10 2.58 3.90
C LEU A 163 19.56 1.15 3.92
N LYS A 164 20.01 0.33 4.88
CA LYS A 164 19.59 -1.06 5.04
C LYS A 164 18.08 -1.19 5.12
N GLN A 165 17.44 -0.42 5.99
CA GLN A 165 15.99 -0.49 6.19
C GLN A 165 15.21 -0.11 4.91
N ARG A 166 15.72 0.81 4.09
CA ARG A 166 15.08 1.19 2.83
C ARG A 166 15.23 0.13 1.76
N THR A 167 16.44 -0.41 1.61
CA THR A 167 16.68 -1.53 0.71
C THR A 167 15.84 -2.75 1.10
N GLU A 168 15.76 -3.10 2.39
CA GLU A 168 14.90 -4.17 2.90
C GLU A 168 13.42 -3.94 2.52
N ARG A 169 12.85 -2.77 2.81
CA ARG A 169 11.45 -2.46 2.48
C ARG A 169 11.17 -2.47 0.98
N ALA A 170 12.10 -1.93 0.17
CA ALA A 170 11.95 -1.91 -1.28
C ALA A 170 11.96 -3.35 -1.83
N ASN A 171 12.91 -4.17 -1.39
CA ASN A 171 12.98 -5.58 -1.75
C ASN A 171 11.72 -6.35 -1.33
N GLU A 172 11.26 -6.20 -0.08
CA GLU A 172 10.04 -6.84 0.43
C GLU A 172 8.80 -6.44 -0.38
N THR A 173 8.69 -5.16 -0.75
CA THR A 173 7.58 -4.65 -1.57
C THR A 173 7.62 -5.23 -2.99
N THR A 174 8.79 -5.26 -3.62
CA THR A 174 8.97 -5.89 -4.94
C THR A 174 8.62 -7.37 -4.88
N GLU A 175 9.08 -8.09 -3.85
CA GLU A 175 8.82 -9.51 -3.67
C GLU A 175 7.32 -9.78 -3.52
N PHE A 176 6.64 -9.07 -2.62
CA PHE A 176 5.20 -9.18 -2.43
C PHE A 176 4.41 -8.95 -3.73
N LEU A 177 4.70 -7.86 -4.45
CA LEU A 177 4.00 -7.54 -5.70
C LEU A 177 4.31 -8.54 -6.80
N THR A 178 5.53 -9.06 -6.87
CA THR A 178 5.92 -10.11 -7.82
C THR A 178 5.15 -11.40 -7.55
N GLN A 179 5.04 -11.81 -6.28
CA GLN A 179 4.27 -13.00 -5.88
C GLN A 179 2.78 -12.84 -6.21
N GLU A 180 2.18 -11.68 -5.92
CA GLU A 180 0.77 -11.43 -6.21
C GLU A 180 0.51 -11.33 -7.73
N ALA A 181 1.42 -10.71 -8.50
CA ALA A 181 1.33 -10.69 -9.96
C ALA A 181 1.35 -12.09 -10.55
N ASN A 182 2.25 -12.96 -10.08
CA ASN A 182 2.33 -14.35 -10.55
C ASN A 182 1.07 -15.15 -10.22
N LYS A 183 0.53 -14.96 -9.01
CA LYS A 183 -0.71 -15.62 -8.57
C LYS A 183 -1.91 -15.19 -9.42
N LEU A 184 -2.08 -13.88 -9.63
CA LEU A 184 -3.15 -13.34 -10.48
C LEU A 184 -2.97 -13.76 -11.95
N GLY A 185 -1.72 -13.86 -12.43
CA GLY A 185 -1.42 -14.36 -13.77
C GLY A 185 -1.84 -15.82 -13.95
N ALA A 186 -1.61 -16.67 -12.95
CA ALA A 186 -2.07 -18.06 -12.98
C ALA A 186 -3.60 -18.19 -12.91
N GLU A 187 -4.26 -17.35 -12.10
CA GLU A 187 -5.73 -17.28 -12.03
C GLU A 187 -6.33 -16.81 -13.37
N LEU A 188 -5.76 -15.78 -13.99
CA LEU A 188 -6.16 -15.29 -15.30
C LEU A 188 -6.02 -16.38 -16.36
N ALA A 189 -4.87 -17.07 -16.42
CA ALA A 189 -4.67 -18.18 -17.36
C ALA A 189 -5.68 -19.33 -17.14
N SER A 190 -6.05 -19.62 -15.89
CA SER A 190 -7.12 -20.59 -15.59
C SER A 190 -8.47 -20.13 -16.11
N LEU A 191 -8.83 -18.86 -15.94
CA LEU A 191 -10.09 -18.29 -16.44
C LEU A 191 -10.13 -18.25 -17.97
N GLU A 192 -9.00 -17.93 -18.62
CA GLU A 192 -8.85 -17.97 -20.08
C GLU A 192 -9.08 -19.38 -20.61
N ASN A 193 -8.50 -20.41 -19.98
CA ASN A 193 -8.73 -21.80 -20.33
C ASN A 193 -10.19 -22.22 -20.10
N GLN A 194 -10.78 -21.88 -18.95
CA GLN A 194 -12.20 -22.16 -18.68
C GLN A 194 -13.13 -21.50 -19.70
N LEU A 195 -12.83 -20.26 -20.10
CA LEU A 195 -13.59 -19.54 -21.11
C LEU A 195 -13.45 -20.22 -22.49
N ALA A 196 -12.25 -20.66 -22.85
CA ALA A 196 -12.00 -21.40 -24.09
C ALA A 196 -12.74 -22.75 -24.10
N ASP A 197 -12.63 -23.53 -23.02
CA ASP A 197 -13.32 -24.81 -22.85
C ASP A 197 -14.84 -24.64 -22.87
N PHE A 198 -15.36 -23.60 -22.22
CA PHE A 198 -16.79 -23.29 -22.21
C PHE A 198 -17.32 -22.96 -23.61
N LYS A 199 -16.57 -22.13 -24.36
CA LYS A 199 -16.89 -21.80 -25.76
C LYS A 199 -16.82 -23.03 -26.67
N GLN A 200 -15.85 -23.91 -26.45
CA GLN A 200 -15.70 -25.13 -27.24
C GLN A 200 -16.82 -26.14 -26.94
N ALA A 201 -17.16 -26.35 -25.67
CA ALA A 201 -18.21 -27.27 -25.26
C ALA A 201 -19.61 -26.83 -25.76
N HIS A 202 -19.85 -25.51 -25.82
CA HIS A 202 -21.14 -24.95 -26.26
C HIS A 202 -21.05 -24.25 -27.61
N ALA A 203 -20.12 -24.67 -28.49
CA ALA A 203 -19.90 -24.05 -29.80
C ALA A 203 -21.21 -23.92 -30.61
N ASN A 204 -22.15 -24.85 -30.39
CA ASN A 204 -23.44 -24.83 -31.05
C ASN A 204 -24.49 -23.89 -30.43
N ALA A 205 -24.38 -23.53 -29.16
CA ALA A 205 -25.35 -22.67 -28.49
C ALA A 205 -24.81 -21.24 -28.25
N LEU A 206 -23.76 -20.83 -28.96
CA LEU A 206 -23.17 -19.51 -28.80
C LEU A 206 -24.11 -18.39 -29.31
N PRO A 207 -24.21 -17.26 -28.58
CA PRO A 207 -25.04 -16.11 -29.00
C PRO A 207 -24.67 -15.56 -30.38
N GLU A 208 -23.38 -15.57 -30.71
CA GLU A 208 -22.83 -15.10 -31.99
C GLU A 208 -23.42 -15.87 -33.19
N HIS A 209 -23.83 -17.13 -33.00
CA HIS A 209 -24.42 -17.98 -34.02
C HIS A 209 -25.96 -18.01 -33.98
N GLN A 210 -26.59 -17.37 -33.00
CA GLN A 210 -28.04 -17.42 -32.81
C GLN A 210 -28.80 -16.84 -34.02
N THR A 211 -28.33 -15.71 -34.56
CA THR A 211 -28.95 -15.08 -35.76
C THR A 211 -28.83 -15.97 -36.99
N LEU A 212 -27.67 -16.59 -37.20
CA LEU A 212 -27.44 -17.54 -38.28
C LEU A 212 -28.38 -18.75 -38.14
N ARG A 213 -28.52 -19.30 -36.93
CA ARG A 213 -29.40 -20.45 -36.65
C ARG A 213 -30.87 -20.12 -36.86
N MET A 214 -31.32 -18.95 -36.43
CA MET A 214 -32.69 -18.49 -36.68
C MET A 214 -32.98 -18.39 -38.17
N ASN A 215 -32.01 -17.92 -38.97
CA ASN A 215 -32.13 -17.89 -40.42
C ASN A 215 -32.16 -19.31 -41.04
N MET A 216 -31.36 -20.25 -40.52
CA MET A 216 -31.35 -21.65 -40.99
C MET A 216 -32.64 -22.39 -40.62
N LEU A 217 -33.19 -22.12 -39.42
CA LEU A 217 -34.50 -22.62 -38.99
C LEU A 217 -35.61 -22.10 -39.91
N SER A 218 -35.65 -20.77 -40.15
CA SER A 218 -36.65 -20.15 -41.03
C SER A 218 -36.57 -20.69 -42.46
N ARG A 219 -35.37 -20.92 -43.00
CA ARG A 219 -35.19 -21.56 -44.31
C ARG A 219 -35.69 -23.01 -44.31
N SER A 220 -35.34 -23.79 -43.28
CA SER A 220 -35.77 -25.19 -43.17
C SER A 220 -37.29 -25.31 -43.00
N GLU A 221 -37.92 -24.36 -42.30
CA GLU A 221 -39.39 -24.28 -42.22
C GLU A 221 -40.04 -24.02 -43.57
N LEU A 222 -39.48 -23.11 -44.37
CA LEU A 222 -39.99 -22.82 -45.72
C LEU A 222 -39.87 -24.06 -46.62
N GLU A 223 -38.71 -24.71 -46.62
CA GLU A 223 -38.47 -25.95 -47.35
C GLU A 223 -39.41 -27.07 -46.88
N PHE A 224 -39.61 -27.21 -45.56
CA PHE A 224 -40.55 -28.19 -45.00
C PHE A 224 -41.99 -27.93 -45.48
N ARG A 225 -42.45 -26.68 -45.50
CA ARG A 225 -43.79 -26.33 -46.00
C ARG A 225 -43.95 -26.67 -47.49
N GLU A 226 -42.90 -26.46 -48.29
CA GLU A 226 -42.89 -26.83 -49.70
C GLU A 226 -42.97 -28.36 -49.89
N VAL A 227 -42.10 -29.12 -49.21
CA VAL A 227 -42.11 -30.59 -49.26
C VAL A 227 -43.40 -31.18 -48.68
N ASP A 228 -43.98 -30.58 -47.64
CA ASP A 228 -45.28 -31.00 -47.07
C ASP A 228 -46.42 -30.81 -48.07
N ARG A 229 -46.42 -29.70 -48.81
CA ARG A 229 -47.39 -29.45 -49.88
C ARG A 229 -47.23 -30.48 -51.00
N ASP A 230 -46.01 -30.75 -51.44
CA ASP A 230 -45.73 -31.75 -52.48
C ASP A 230 -46.11 -33.16 -52.04
N TYR A 231 -45.86 -33.50 -50.78
CA TYR A 231 -46.25 -34.78 -50.19
C TYR A 231 -47.77 -34.96 -50.22
N LYS A 232 -48.53 -33.94 -49.78
CA LYS A 232 -49.99 -33.96 -49.82
C LYS A 232 -50.53 -34.05 -51.25
N ALA A 233 -49.93 -33.31 -52.19
CA ALA A 233 -50.30 -33.40 -53.60
C ALA A 233 -50.07 -34.80 -54.19
N ALA A 234 -48.92 -35.42 -53.88
CA ALA A 234 -48.61 -36.78 -54.31
C ALA A 234 -49.55 -37.83 -53.68
N GLN A 235 -49.98 -37.63 -52.43
CA GLN A 235 -50.99 -38.48 -51.78
C GLN A 235 -52.36 -38.37 -52.47
N GLU A 236 -52.80 -37.16 -52.81
CA GLU A 236 -54.06 -36.97 -53.56
C GLU A 236 -53.97 -37.58 -54.97
N GLU A 237 -52.82 -37.46 -55.65
CA GLU A 237 -52.59 -38.12 -56.94
C GLU A 237 -52.66 -39.65 -56.82
N LEU A 238 -52.06 -40.24 -55.78
CA LEU A 238 -52.18 -41.67 -55.51
C LEU A 238 -53.63 -42.08 -55.26
N ARG A 239 -54.39 -41.31 -54.46
CA ARG A 239 -55.80 -41.56 -54.19
C ARG A 239 -56.65 -41.49 -55.47
N TYR A 240 -56.37 -40.53 -56.32
CA TYR A 240 -57.01 -40.42 -57.64
C TYR A 240 -56.68 -41.64 -58.53
N LEU A 241 -55.42 -42.06 -58.59
CA LEU A 241 -55.00 -43.25 -59.34
C LEU A 241 -55.61 -44.56 -58.77
N GLU A 242 -55.82 -44.65 -57.45
CA GLU A 242 -56.54 -45.77 -56.82
C GLU A 242 -58.01 -45.79 -57.24
N LEU A 243 -58.67 -44.64 -57.27
CA LEU A 243 -60.04 -44.48 -57.78
C LEU A 243 -60.12 -44.87 -59.27
N GLU A 244 -59.18 -44.40 -60.10
CA GLU A 244 -59.09 -44.75 -61.53
C GLU A 244 -58.86 -46.26 -61.73
N LEU A 245 -57.96 -46.88 -60.96
CA LEU A 245 -57.73 -48.32 -60.99
C LEU A 245 -58.98 -49.10 -60.57
N SER A 246 -59.70 -48.64 -59.54
CA SER A 246 -60.96 -49.25 -59.08
C SER A 246 -62.06 -49.14 -60.14
N ALA A 247 -62.16 -48.02 -60.85
CA ALA A 247 -63.10 -47.84 -61.95
C ALA A 247 -62.72 -48.69 -63.18
N ALA A 248 -61.43 -48.75 -63.53
CA ALA A 248 -60.93 -49.58 -64.63
C ALA A 248 -61.11 -51.09 -64.35
N SER A 249 -60.95 -51.52 -63.11
CA SER A 249 -61.21 -52.90 -62.66
C SER A 249 -62.70 -53.21 -62.45
N ALA A 250 -63.53 -52.24 -62.06
CA ALA A 250 -65.00 -52.39 -62.07
C ALA A 250 -65.56 -52.46 -63.51
N GLY A 251 -64.93 -51.76 -64.46
CA GLY A 251 -65.17 -51.89 -65.91
C GLY A 251 -64.74 -53.24 -66.50
N LEU A 252 -63.86 -53.97 -65.81
CA LEU A 252 -63.58 -55.40 -66.06
C LEU A 252 -64.69 -56.30 -65.47
N ALA A 253 -65.28 -55.93 -64.33
CA ALA A 253 -66.35 -56.70 -63.68
C ALA A 253 -67.73 -56.53 -64.34
N THR A 254 -67.99 -55.41 -65.02
CA THR A 254 -69.29 -55.09 -65.65
C THR A 254 -69.40 -55.49 -67.14
N LYS A 255 -68.35 -56.07 -67.74
CA LYS A 255 -68.38 -56.57 -69.13
C LYS A 255 -68.64 -58.08 -69.24
N VAL A 256 -69.76 -58.50 -68.67
CA VAL A 256 -70.52 -59.70 -69.11
C VAL A 256 -71.97 -59.24 -69.34
N GLY A 257 -72.23 -58.53 -70.44
CA GLY A 257 -73.56 -58.03 -70.79
C GLY A 257 -73.51 -56.88 -71.81
N GLU A 258 -74.42 -56.88 -72.79
CA GLU A 258 -74.35 -56.19 -74.09
C GLU A 258 -74.50 -54.65 -74.12
N GLY A 259 -73.67 -54.00 -74.97
CA GLY A 259 -73.96 -52.83 -75.83
C GLY A 259 -74.20 -51.41 -75.22
N PRO A 260 -74.18 -50.33 -76.02
CA PRO A 260 -73.30 -49.94 -77.12
C PRO A 260 -72.53 -48.61 -76.87
N ARG A 261 -71.59 -48.34 -77.77
CA ARG A 261 -70.56 -47.27 -77.79
C ARG A 261 -71.03 -45.85 -77.47
N VAL A 262 -70.14 -45.07 -76.82
CA VAL A 262 -69.87 -43.67 -77.20
C VAL A 262 -68.36 -43.48 -77.28
N ALA A 263 -67.93 -42.93 -78.42
CA ALA A 263 -66.55 -42.68 -78.77
C ALA A 263 -65.95 -41.52 -77.94
N SER A 264 -64.67 -41.63 -77.62
CA SER A 264 -63.80 -40.46 -77.47
C SER A 264 -62.55 -40.73 -78.30
N ALA A 265 -62.33 -39.85 -79.26
CA ALA A 265 -61.30 -39.93 -80.25
C ALA A 265 -59.93 -39.62 -79.61
N GLU A 266 -59.02 -40.59 -79.66
CA GLU A 266 -57.58 -40.30 -79.74
C GLU A 266 -57.12 -40.81 -81.10
N GLN A 267 -56.74 -39.86 -81.97
CA GLN A 267 -56.19 -40.13 -83.30
C GLN A 267 -54.96 -41.04 -83.18
N PRO A 268 -54.90 -42.18 -83.89
CA PRO A 268 -53.63 -42.85 -84.12
C PRO A 268 -52.75 -41.93 -84.97
N GLN A 269 -51.55 -41.60 -84.51
CA GLN A 269 -50.57 -40.90 -85.35
C GLN A 269 -50.23 -41.79 -86.54
N ASP A 270 -50.75 -41.44 -87.72
CA ASP A 270 -50.55 -42.19 -88.94
C ASP A 270 -49.07 -42.22 -89.32
N LEU A 271 -48.54 -43.43 -89.58
CA LEU A 271 -47.20 -43.72 -90.10
C LEU A 271 -46.65 -42.70 -91.13
N PRO A 272 -47.43 -42.18 -92.10
CA PRO A 272 -46.97 -41.12 -93.02
C PRO A 272 -46.51 -39.82 -92.34
N SER A 273 -47.12 -39.42 -91.23
CA SER A 273 -46.73 -38.20 -90.48
C SER A 273 -45.35 -38.34 -89.81
N LEU A 274 -45.10 -39.50 -89.20
CA LEU A 274 -43.81 -39.83 -88.58
C LEU A 274 -42.69 -39.93 -89.63
N LYS A 275 -42.98 -40.50 -90.81
CA LYS A 275 -42.02 -40.52 -91.93
C LYS A 275 -41.68 -39.12 -92.44
N ALA A 276 -42.65 -38.22 -92.49
CA ALA A 276 -42.42 -36.82 -92.87
C ALA A 276 -41.58 -36.07 -91.83
N GLU A 277 -41.81 -36.31 -90.54
CA GLU A 277 -41.02 -35.74 -89.45
C GLU A 277 -39.58 -36.26 -89.45
N TYR A 278 -39.37 -37.55 -89.70
CA TYR A 278 -38.04 -38.15 -89.86
C TYR A 278 -37.27 -37.53 -91.04
N ALA A 279 -37.92 -37.35 -92.19
CA ALA A 279 -37.30 -36.70 -93.36
C ALA A 279 -36.94 -35.23 -93.06
N ARG A 280 -37.80 -34.51 -92.33
CA ARG A 280 -37.51 -33.13 -91.88
C ARG A 280 -36.34 -33.08 -90.91
N LEU A 281 -36.25 -34.00 -89.95
CA LEU A 281 -35.14 -34.06 -89.01
C LEU A 281 -33.82 -34.42 -89.70
N LEU A 282 -33.82 -35.28 -90.72
CA LEU A 282 -32.61 -35.61 -91.51
C LEU A 282 -32.08 -34.46 -92.36
N SER A 283 -32.92 -33.48 -92.72
CA SER A 283 -32.46 -32.25 -93.39
C SER A 283 -31.64 -31.34 -92.49
N ARG A 284 -31.76 -31.49 -91.16
CA ARG A 284 -31.15 -30.60 -90.15
C ARG A 284 -30.12 -31.29 -89.27
N TYR A 285 -30.31 -32.59 -89.01
CA TYR A 285 -29.48 -33.38 -88.10
C TYR A 285 -28.96 -34.64 -88.80
N LYS A 286 -27.73 -35.05 -88.47
CA LYS A 286 -27.19 -36.35 -88.92
C LYS A 286 -27.89 -37.51 -88.23
N GLU A 287 -27.84 -38.70 -88.85
CA GLU A 287 -28.58 -39.90 -88.44
C GLU A 287 -28.36 -40.36 -86.98
N ALA A 288 -27.26 -39.93 -86.34
CA ALA A 288 -26.90 -40.30 -84.97
C ALA A 288 -27.50 -39.39 -83.87
N HIS A 289 -28.22 -38.31 -84.23
CA HIS A 289 -28.80 -37.40 -83.25
C HIS A 289 -29.91 -38.10 -82.43
N PRO A 290 -29.98 -37.93 -81.10
CA PRO A 290 -30.90 -38.67 -80.22
C PRO A 290 -32.37 -38.57 -80.65
N ASP A 291 -32.81 -37.40 -81.12
CA ASP A 291 -34.19 -37.19 -81.59
C ASP A 291 -34.49 -37.94 -82.89
N VAL A 292 -33.51 -38.03 -83.80
CA VAL A 292 -33.62 -38.79 -85.06
C VAL A 292 -33.71 -40.28 -84.76
N VAL A 293 -32.92 -40.77 -83.80
CA VAL A 293 -32.93 -42.16 -83.35
C VAL A 293 -34.26 -42.51 -82.66
N ALA A 294 -34.82 -41.59 -81.87
CA ALA A 294 -36.11 -41.77 -81.21
C ALA A 294 -37.27 -41.88 -82.22
N VAL A 295 -37.31 -41.02 -83.23
CA VAL A 295 -38.32 -41.06 -84.30
C VAL A 295 -38.14 -42.30 -85.19
N LYS A 296 -36.89 -42.66 -85.54
CA LYS A 296 -36.59 -43.89 -86.30
C LYS A 296 -37.07 -45.15 -85.58
N ARG A 297 -36.87 -45.23 -84.27
CA ARG A 297 -37.38 -46.35 -83.45
C ARG A 297 -38.90 -46.41 -83.44
N ARG A 298 -39.59 -45.26 -83.39
CA ARG A 298 -41.06 -45.20 -83.46
C ARG A 298 -41.58 -45.66 -84.82
N ILE A 299 -40.94 -45.25 -85.93
CA ILE A 299 -41.29 -45.72 -87.28
C ILE A 299 -41.07 -47.22 -87.39
N GLN A 300 -39.93 -47.74 -86.96
CA GLN A 300 -39.64 -49.18 -86.99
C GLN A 300 -40.62 -49.99 -86.13
N ALA A 301 -41.00 -49.47 -84.95
CA ALA A 301 -41.99 -50.11 -84.10
C ALA A 301 -43.39 -50.15 -84.76
N LEU A 302 -43.80 -49.07 -85.45
CA LEU A 302 -45.05 -49.04 -86.19
C LEU A 302 -45.01 -49.90 -87.46
N GLU A 303 -43.91 -49.93 -88.21
CA GLU A 303 -43.75 -50.78 -89.40
C GLU A 303 -43.68 -52.27 -89.06
N ALA A 304 -43.02 -52.63 -87.95
CA ALA A 304 -43.00 -54.00 -87.43
C ALA A 304 -44.38 -54.46 -86.92
N SER A 305 -45.29 -53.53 -86.62
CA SER A 305 -46.66 -53.83 -86.19
C SER A 305 -47.65 -54.08 -87.35
N GLY A 306 -47.14 -54.27 -88.58
CA GLY A 306 -47.90 -54.59 -89.78
C GLY A 306 -49.02 -55.61 -89.55
N ASN A 307 -50.26 -55.11 -89.56
CA ASN A 307 -51.50 -55.80 -89.80
C ASN A 307 -51.79 -57.06 -88.95
N ARG A 308 -51.64 -56.96 -87.62
CA ARG A 308 -52.35 -57.85 -86.68
C ARG A 308 -53.24 -57.03 -85.75
N THR A 309 -54.46 -56.80 -86.21
CA THR A 309 -55.64 -56.60 -85.38
C THR A 309 -55.81 -57.81 -84.47
N ALA A 310 -55.32 -57.69 -83.24
CA ALA A 310 -55.76 -58.53 -82.13
C ALA A 310 -55.94 -57.60 -80.93
N ALA A 311 -57.20 -57.35 -80.61
CA ALA A 311 -57.64 -56.81 -79.35
C ALA A 311 -57.21 -57.75 -78.21
N ALA A 312 -55.95 -57.65 -77.80
CA ALA A 312 -55.52 -58.02 -76.46
C ALA A 312 -56.00 -56.90 -75.55
N SER A 313 -57.06 -57.19 -74.79
CA SER A 313 -57.63 -56.42 -73.68
C SER A 313 -57.00 -55.04 -73.47
N THR A 314 -57.48 -54.01 -74.16
CA THR A 314 -57.08 -52.60 -73.90
C THR A 314 -57.17 -52.28 -72.41
N VAL A 315 -58.17 -52.86 -71.74
CA VAL A 315 -58.37 -52.77 -70.29
C VAL A 315 -57.23 -53.37 -69.45
N GLY A 316 -56.55 -54.43 -69.91
CA GLY A 316 -55.40 -55.01 -69.21
C GLY A 316 -54.12 -54.18 -69.33
N LEU A 317 -53.94 -53.51 -70.47
CA LEU A 317 -52.82 -52.59 -70.72
C LEU A 317 -53.00 -51.26 -69.95
N ASP A 318 -54.23 -50.76 -69.86
CA ASP A 318 -54.58 -49.57 -69.09
C ASP A 318 -54.41 -49.81 -67.58
N VAL A 319 -54.85 -50.97 -67.07
CA VAL A 319 -54.62 -51.38 -65.67
C VAL A 319 -53.12 -51.51 -65.35
N ALA A 320 -52.32 -52.06 -66.26
CA ALA A 320 -50.86 -52.15 -66.07
C ALA A 320 -50.19 -50.76 -66.06
N ARG A 321 -50.67 -49.82 -66.88
CA ARG A 321 -50.17 -48.43 -66.93
C ARG A 321 -50.51 -47.65 -65.66
N VAL A 322 -51.75 -47.74 -65.17
CA VAL A 322 -52.17 -47.10 -63.91
C VAL A 322 -51.38 -47.67 -62.73
N ARG A 323 -51.16 -49.00 -62.68
CA ARG A 323 -50.34 -49.64 -61.64
C ARG A 323 -48.89 -49.16 -61.64
N ALA A 324 -48.29 -48.94 -62.81
CA ALA A 324 -46.94 -48.38 -62.92
C ALA A 324 -46.87 -46.90 -62.47
N LYS A 325 -47.92 -46.10 -62.74
CA LYS A 325 -48.02 -44.73 -62.20
C LYS A 325 -48.18 -44.72 -60.68
N MET A 326 -48.98 -45.64 -60.13
CA MET A 326 -49.15 -45.79 -58.68
C MET A 326 -47.84 -46.16 -57.98
N SER A 327 -47.05 -47.10 -58.53
CA SER A 327 -45.76 -47.45 -57.93
C SER A 327 -44.78 -46.29 -57.96
N ALA A 328 -44.74 -45.52 -59.06
CA ALA A 328 -43.94 -44.30 -59.15
C ALA A 328 -44.39 -43.23 -58.13
N ALA A 329 -45.71 -43.03 -57.98
CA ALA A 329 -46.28 -42.12 -56.97
C ALA A 329 -45.95 -42.58 -55.54
N GLN A 330 -46.03 -43.87 -55.23
CA GLN A 330 -45.64 -44.42 -53.93
C GLN A 330 -44.15 -44.23 -53.62
N VAL A 331 -43.26 -44.43 -54.60
CA VAL A 331 -41.82 -44.13 -54.43
C VAL A 331 -41.60 -42.64 -54.17
N ARG A 332 -42.32 -41.75 -54.88
CA ARG A 332 -42.25 -40.30 -54.66
C ARG A 332 -42.75 -39.91 -53.26
N ILE A 333 -43.87 -40.45 -52.82
CA ILE A 333 -44.42 -40.25 -51.45
C ILE A 333 -43.40 -40.71 -50.42
N ALA A 334 -42.78 -41.88 -50.60
CA ALA A 334 -41.77 -42.38 -49.67
C ALA A 334 -40.54 -41.46 -49.60
N SER A 335 -40.06 -40.98 -50.75
CA SER A 335 -38.95 -40.01 -50.81
C SER A 335 -39.29 -38.69 -50.10
N LEU A 336 -40.48 -38.13 -50.37
CA LEU A 336 -40.94 -36.89 -49.74
C LEU A 336 -41.17 -37.07 -48.23
N ALA A 337 -41.68 -38.24 -47.80
CA ALA A 337 -41.80 -38.56 -46.38
C ALA A 337 -40.44 -38.58 -45.67
N GLU A 338 -39.41 -39.13 -46.31
CA GLU A 338 -38.06 -39.14 -45.73
C GLU A 338 -37.45 -37.73 -45.68
N GLN A 339 -37.61 -36.93 -46.74
CA GLN A 339 -37.19 -35.52 -46.73
C GLN A 339 -37.88 -34.73 -45.62
N LYS A 340 -39.19 -34.93 -45.41
CA LYS A 340 -39.91 -34.31 -44.27
C LYS A 340 -39.29 -34.72 -42.94
N ARG A 341 -39.01 -36.00 -42.71
CA ARG A 341 -38.38 -36.46 -41.46
C ARG A 341 -36.99 -35.87 -41.26
N GLU A 342 -36.20 -35.74 -42.32
CA GLU A 342 -34.88 -35.10 -42.24
C GLU A 342 -34.98 -33.62 -41.88
N LEU A 343 -35.89 -32.89 -42.53
CA LEU A 343 -36.15 -31.48 -42.23
C LEU A 343 -36.70 -31.29 -40.81
N THR A 344 -37.62 -32.14 -40.35
CA THR A 344 -38.10 -32.11 -38.96
C THR A 344 -36.95 -32.31 -37.98
N ARG A 345 -36.08 -33.31 -38.18
CA ARG A 345 -34.89 -33.52 -37.33
C ARG A 345 -33.95 -32.30 -37.31
N LYS A 346 -33.74 -31.67 -38.46
CA LYS A 346 -32.92 -30.44 -38.57
C LYS A 346 -33.55 -29.28 -37.81
N MET A 347 -34.85 -29.06 -37.97
CA MET A 347 -35.59 -28.02 -37.27
C MET A 347 -35.57 -28.22 -35.75
N GLU A 348 -35.83 -29.44 -35.27
CA GLU A 348 -35.76 -29.80 -33.85
C GLU A 348 -34.36 -29.54 -33.28
N GLY A 349 -33.30 -29.85 -34.04
CA GLY A 349 -31.92 -29.54 -33.66
C GLY A 349 -31.67 -28.04 -33.50
N TYR A 350 -32.03 -27.23 -34.51
CA TYR A 350 -31.87 -25.78 -34.45
C TYR A 350 -32.71 -25.15 -33.33
N GLU A 351 -33.94 -25.61 -33.13
CA GLU A 351 -34.82 -25.11 -32.08
C GLU A 351 -34.25 -25.40 -30.68
N ALA A 352 -33.74 -26.62 -30.45
CA ALA A 352 -33.09 -26.98 -29.18
C ALA A 352 -31.88 -26.09 -28.89
N GLU A 353 -31.02 -25.85 -29.89
CA GLU A 353 -29.83 -25.02 -29.75
C GLU A 353 -30.17 -23.53 -29.51
N ILE A 354 -31.24 -23.02 -30.17
CA ILE A 354 -31.75 -21.66 -29.94
C ILE A 354 -32.31 -21.50 -28.52
N LEU A 355 -32.97 -22.53 -27.99
CA LEU A 355 -33.52 -22.53 -26.62
C LEU A 355 -32.42 -22.63 -25.55
N GLU A 356 -31.29 -23.28 -25.86
CA GLU A 356 -30.14 -23.38 -24.97
C GLU A 356 -29.32 -22.08 -24.91
N ALA A 357 -29.28 -21.32 -26.01
CA ALA A 357 -28.44 -20.13 -26.17
C ALA A 357 -28.55 -19.10 -25.01
N PRO A 358 -29.74 -18.74 -24.49
CA PRO A 358 -29.83 -17.77 -23.39
C PRO A 358 -29.23 -18.24 -22.05
N GLN A 359 -29.07 -19.55 -21.84
CA GLN A 359 -28.41 -20.09 -20.63
C GLN A 359 -26.90 -20.07 -20.83
N VAL A 360 -26.43 -20.46 -22.01
CA VAL A 360 -25.01 -20.40 -22.40
C VAL A 360 -24.50 -18.96 -22.39
N GLU A 361 -25.30 -18.01 -22.87
CA GLU A 361 -24.99 -16.57 -22.81
C GLU A 361 -24.78 -16.10 -21.37
N ARG A 362 -25.67 -16.48 -20.45
CA ARG A 362 -25.53 -16.12 -19.02
C ARG A 362 -24.25 -16.66 -18.41
N GLY A 363 -23.90 -17.91 -18.70
CA GLY A 363 -22.63 -18.51 -18.28
C GLY A 363 -21.42 -17.79 -18.87
N LEU A 364 -21.46 -17.53 -20.18
CA LEU A 364 -20.40 -16.84 -20.92
C LEU A 364 -20.17 -15.42 -20.39
N VAL A 365 -21.23 -14.64 -20.17
CA VAL A 365 -21.15 -13.27 -19.63
C VAL A 365 -20.54 -13.28 -18.23
N THR A 366 -20.88 -14.26 -17.40
CA THR A 366 -20.29 -14.41 -16.06
C THR A 366 -18.79 -14.67 -16.15
N LEU A 367 -18.37 -15.66 -16.96
CA LEU A 367 -16.95 -15.97 -17.21
C LEU A 367 -16.19 -14.78 -17.80
N MET A 368 -16.78 -14.07 -18.76
CA MET A 368 -16.17 -12.88 -19.38
C MET A 368 -15.97 -11.74 -18.38
N ARG A 369 -16.96 -11.50 -17.51
CA ARG A 369 -16.85 -10.49 -16.45
C ARG A 369 -15.76 -10.86 -15.46
N ASP A 370 -15.70 -12.12 -15.05
CA ASP A 370 -14.71 -12.60 -14.08
C ASP A 370 -13.30 -12.55 -14.69
N HIS A 371 -13.14 -12.93 -15.97
CA HIS A 371 -11.92 -12.75 -16.75
C HIS A 371 -11.50 -11.27 -16.85
N ASP A 372 -12.40 -10.35 -17.20
CA ASP A 372 -12.08 -8.93 -17.30
C ASP A 372 -11.65 -8.32 -15.95
N ASN A 373 -12.30 -8.74 -14.86
CA ASN A 373 -11.93 -8.35 -13.50
C ASN A 373 -10.54 -8.88 -13.12
N ALA A 374 -10.26 -10.15 -13.40
CA ALA A 374 -8.96 -10.76 -13.12
C ALA A 374 -7.84 -10.08 -13.94
N ARG A 375 -8.10 -9.82 -15.24
CA ARG A 375 -7.19 -9.10 -16.12
C ARG A 375 -6.85 -7.71 -15.58
N LYS A 376 -7.86 -6.92 -15.22
CA LYS A 376 -7.66 -5.56 -14.66
C LYS A 376 -6.82 -5.58 -13.38
N LYS A 377 -7.10 -6.51 -12.47
CA LYS A 377 -6.31 -6.68 -11.23
C LYS A 377 -4.87 -7.07 -11.54
N TYR A 378 -4.66 -8.01 -12.46
CA TYR A 378 -3.33 -8.42 -12.90
C TYR A 378 -2.56 -7.25 -13.50
N GLU A 379 -3.17 -6.48 -14.41
CA GLU A 379 -2.56 -5.29 -15.02
C GLU A 379 -2.19 -4.23 -13.97
N GLU A 380 -3.07 -3.96 -13.01
CA GLU A 380 -2.81 -2.99 -11.93
C GLU A 380 -1.63 -3.44 -11.05
N ILE A 381 -1.62 -4.70 -10.61
CA ILE A 381 -0.53 -5.24 -9.77
C ILE A 381 0.78 -5.30 -10.56
N ARG A 382 0.73 -5.66 -11.84
CA ARG A 382 1.92 -5.69 -12.70
C ARG A 382 2.52 -4.30 -12.91
N ALA A 383 1.67 -3.27 -13.07
CA ALA A 383 2.12 -1.89 -13.13
C ALA A 383 2.78 -1.44 -11.81
N LYS A 384 2.19 -1.81 -10.65
CA LYS A 384 2.79 -1.55 -9.33
C LYS A 384 4.10 -2.29 -9.12
N GLU A 385 4.21 -3.55 -9.54
CA GLU A 385 5.43 -4.36 -9.50
C GLU A 385 6.56 -3.69 -10.30
N MET A 386 6.26 -3.23 -11.52
CA MET A 386 7.22 -2.50 -12.36
C MET A 386 7.70 -1.22 -11.66
N GLY A 387 6.77 -0.45 -11.06
CA GLY A 387 7.11 0.73 -10.28
C GLY A 387 7.98 0.41 -9.06
N ALA A 388 7.67 -0.66 -8.32
CA ALA A 388 8.45 -1.11 -7.17
C ALA A 388 9.87 -1.54 -7.56
N LYS A 389 10.04 -2.28 -8.67
CA LYS A 389 11.36 -2.66 -9.22
C LYS A 389 12.22 -1.44 -9.61
N ILE A 390 11.59 -0.39 -10.15
CA ILE A 390 12.31 0.87 -10.43
C ILE A 390 12.73 1.52 -9.11
N THR A 391 11.86 1.61 -8.11
CA THR A 391 12.20 2.15 -6.79
C THR A 391 13.32 1.35 -6.13
N GLU A 392 13.24 0.01 -6.15
CA GLU A 392 14.28 -0.88 -5.63
C GLU A 392 15.63 -0.63 -6.30
N SER A 393 15.67 -0.53 -7.64
CA SER A 393 16.93 -0.22 -8.34
C SER A 393 17.44 1.19 -8.02
N LEU A 394 16.57 2.18 -7.84
CA LEU A 394 16.96 3.53 -7.39
C LEU A 394 17.52 3.55 -5.96
N GLU A 395 16.97 2.72 -5.06
CA GLU A 395 17.49 2.52 -3.70
C GLU A 395 18.87 1.84 -3.73
N GLN A 396 19.04 0.81 -4.57
CA GLN A 396 20.33 0.11 -4.75
C GLN A 396 21.41 1.02 -5.35
N GLU A 397 21.05 1.90 -6.29
CA GLU A 397 21.96 2.88 -6.89
C GLU A 397 22.24 4.12 -6.01
N ASN A 398 21.68 4.19 -4.80
CA ASN A 398 21.80 5.33 -3.88
C ASN A 398 21.31 6.68 -4.47
N LYS A 399 20.33 6.66 -5.37
CA LYS A 399 19.78 7.86 -6.04
C LYS A 399 18.47 8.38 -5.44
N ALA A 400 18.02 7.81 -4.32
CA ALA A 400 16.76 8.15 -3.64
C ALA A 400 16.98 8.95 -2.32
N GLU A 401 15.91 9.36 -1.62
CA GLU A 401 15.93 10.17 -0.38
C GLU A 401 16.87 9.65 0.72
N ARG A 402 18.01 10.27 0.93
CA ARG A 402 19.02 9.75 1.85
C ARG A 402 19.26 10.67 3.04
N PHE A 403 19.70 10.05 4.13
CA PHE A 403 20.35 10.79 5.19
C PHE A 403 21.74 11.18 4.67
N VAL A 404 22.04 12.46 4.68
CA VAL A 404 23.33 13.01 4.29
C VAL A 404 24.02 13.51 5.53
N LEU A 405 25.29 13.17 5.69
CA LEU A 405 26.11 13.76 6.73
C LEU A 405 26.32 15.25 6.41
N LEU A 406 25.79 16.14 7.25
CA LEU A 406 25.97 17.57 7.10
C LEU A 406 27.27 18.01 7.78
N GLU A 407 27.41 17.66 9.06
CA GLU A 407 28.60 17.98 9.86
C GLU A 407 29.07 16.73 10.61
N PRO A 408 30.34 16.30 10.44
CA PRO A 408 30.89 15.18 11.19
C PRO A 408 31.14 15.54 12.66
N PRO A 409 31.11 14.56 13.58
CA PRO A 409 31.47 14.79 14.97
C PRO A 409 32.90 15.31 15.16
N LEU A 410 33.03 16.46 15.82
CA LEU A 410 34.32 17.08 16.13
C LEU A 410 34.77 16.79 17.56
N MET A 411 36.08 16.85 17.79
CA MET A 411 36.64 16.70 19.14
C MET A 411 36.23 17.91 20.01
N PRO A 412 35.57 17.70 21.15
CA PRO A 412 35.13 18.79 22.01
C PRO A 412 36.29 19.41 22.79
N GLU A 413 36.45 20.73 22.69
CA GLU A 413 37.48 21.49 23.41
C GLU A 413 37.09 21.79 24.87
N LYS A 414 35.78 21.86 25.16
CA LYS A 414 35.25 22.25 26.48
C LYS A 414 34.23 21.22 26.97
N PRO A 415 34.19 20.94 28.29
CA PRO A 415 33.19 20.04 28.84
C PRO A 415 31.81 20.69 28.88
N ILE A 416 30.77 19.90 28.61
CA ILE A 416 29.36 20.33 28.67
C ILE A 416 28.79 20.21 30.09
N LYS A 417 29.26 19.21 30.86
CA LYS A 417 28.82 18.95 32.24
C LYS A 417 30.03 18.72 33.17
N PRO A 418 29.92 19.09 34.46
CA PRO A 418 28.86 19.91 35.04
C PRO A 418 29.00 21.38 34.62
N ASN A 419 27.89 22.12 34.59
CA ASN A 419 27.92 23.54 34.29
C ASN A 419 28.50 24.32 35.49
N ARG A 420 29.83 24.47 35.50
CA ARG A 420 30.59 25.09 36.61
C ARG A 420 30.09 26.48 36.98
N LYS A 421 29.55 27.24 36.01
CA LYS A 421 28.93 28.56 36.25
C LYS A 421 27.68 28.46 37.12
N LYS A 422 26.81 27.47 36.86
CA LYS A 422 25.60 27.24 37.67
C LYS A 422 25.95 26.82 39.09
N ILE A 423 26.96 25.96 39.26
CA ILE A 423 27.42 25.52 40.58
C ILE A 423 28.01 26.71 41.38
N ALA A 424 28.87 27.52 40.75
CA ALA A 424 29.44 28.70 41.39
C ALA A 424 28.36 29.72 41.79
N ALA A 425 27.38 29.98 40.92
CA ALA A 425 26.25 30.87 41.21
C ALA A 425 25.41 30.34 42.39
N LEU A 426 25.13 29.04 42.42
CA LEU A 426 24.41 28.41 43.52
C LEU A 426 25.20 28.52 44.84
N GLY A 427 26.51 28.29 44.82
CA GLY A 427 27.38 28.46 45.99
C GLY A 427 27.38 29.88 46.54
N LEU A 428 27.35 30.88 45.66
CA LEU A 428 27.31 32.30 46.05
C LEU A 428 26.02 32.65 46.80
N VAL A 429 24.89 32.03 46.44
CA VAL A 429 23.60 32.23 47.12
C VAL A 429 23.50 31.38 48.39
N LEU A 430 23.94 30.12 48.35
CA LEU A 430 23.84 29.20 49.48
C LEU A 430 24.78 29.57 50.64
N ALA A 431 25.94 30.16 50.36
CA ALA A 431 26.89 30.52 51.40
C ALA A 431 26.36 31.54 52.43
N PRO A 432 25.82 32.72 52.05
CA PRO A 432 25.24 33.67 53.01
C PRO A 432 23.96 33.13 53.65
N ALA A 433 23.12 32.40 52.90
CA ALA A 433 21.91 31.79 53.44
C ALA A 433 22.25 30.74 54.52
N GLY A 434 23.19 29.84 54.24
CA GLY A 434 23.66 28.81 55.16
C GLY A 434 24.40 29.39 56.36
N GLY A 435 25.27 30.38 56.15
CA GLY A 435 25.96 31.08 57.24
C GLY A 435 24.99 31.83 58.16
N GLY A 436 23.99 32.51 57.60
CA GLY A 436 22.92 33.17 58.35
C GLY A 436 22.06 32.18 59.14
N ALA A 437 21.65 31.06 58.51
CA ALA A 437 20.90 30.00 59.17
C ALA A 437 21.68 29.37 60.33
N LEU A 438 22.99 29.13 60.16
CA LEU A 438 23.84 28.59 61.21
C LEU A 438 23.98 29.56 62.39
N VAL A 439 24.16 30.86 62.12
CA VAL A 439 24.19 31.89 63.16
C VAL A 439 22.85 32.00 63.88
N MET A 440 21.73 31.97 63.16
CA MET A 440 20.40 31.97 63.77
C MET A 440 20.17 30.73 64.64
N LEU A 441 20.55 29.54 64.17
CA LEU A 441 20.42 28.30 64.94
C LEU A 441 21.27 28.35 66.22
N LEU A 442 22.51 28.82 66.13
CA LEU A 442 23.37 29.04 67.31
C LEU A 442 22.80 30.10 68.25
N GLU A 443 22.08 31.09 67.74
CA GLU A 443 21.43 32.11 68.55
C GLU A 443 20.18 31.57 69.26
N MET A 444 19.36 30.77 68.57
CA MET A 444 18.20 30.10 69.19
C MET A 444 18.59 29.16 70.33
N LEU A 445 19.77 28.51 70.21
CA LEU A 445 20.33 27.67 71.27
C LEU A 445 20.96 28.47 72.42
N ASN A 446 21.22 29.76 72.23
CA ASN A 446 21.91 30.60 73.19
C ASN A 446 20.93 31.42 74.04
N GLN A 447 20.59 30.93 75.23
CA GLN A 447 19.66 31.59 76.16
C GLN A 447 20.30 32.78 76.92
N ARG A 448 20.90 33.75 76.22
CA ARG A 448 21.38 34.99 76.86
C ARG A 448 20.27 36.01 76.96
N ILE A 449 20.10 36.59 78.15
CA ILE A 449 19.20 37.73 78.36
C ILE A 449 19.81 38.96 77.70
N ARG A 450 19.17 39.49 76.65
CA ARG A 450 19.65 40.67 75.91
C ARG A 450 18.74 41.86 76.19
N GLY A 451 19.29 42.83 76.93
CA GLY A 451 18.65 44.11 77.17
C GLY A 451 17.68 44.14 78.34
N VAL A 452 17.24 45.36 78.63
CA VAL A 452 16.40 45.69 79.79
C VAL A 452 15.03 45.01 79.70
N GLY A 453 14.40 45.03 78.52
CA GLY A 453 13.07 44.44 78.31
C GLY A 453 13.03 42.91 78.43
N ALA A 454 14.08 42.21 77.98
CA ALA A 454 14.16 40.74 78.16
C ALA A 454 14.30 40.36 79.64
N LEU A 455 15.00 41.19 80.43
CA LEU A 455 15.17 41.01 81.88
C LEU A 455 13.87 41.33 82.65
N GLU A 456 13.17 42.40 82.27
CA GLU A 456 11.86 42.77 82.83
C GLU A 456 10.82 41.69 82.59
N ASN A 457 10.76 41.14 81.38
CA ASN A 457 9.84 40.06 81.01
C ASN A 457 10.15 38.74 81.75
N LEU A 458 11.42 38.44 81.99
CA LEU A 458 11.83 37.23 82.70
C LEU A 458 11.59 37.34 84.22
N LEU A 459 11.86 38.50 84.81
CA LEU A 459 11.76 38.72 86.25
C LEU A 459 10.39 39.26 86.70
N GLY A 460 9.54 39.70 85.77
CA GLY A 460 8.22 40.28 86.04
C GLY A 460 8.28 41.63 86.80
N ARG A 461 9.42 42.31 86.78
CA ARG A 461 9.68 43.56 87.53
C ARG A 461 10.21 44.64 86.60
N ARG A 462 9.75 45.88 86.78
CA ARG A 462 10.27 47.04 86.04
C ARG A 462 11.68 47.40 86.50
N VAL A 463 12.56 47.68 85.54
CA VAL A 463 13.92 48.15 85.78
C VAL A 463 13.87 49.65 86.06
N LEU A 464 14.41 50.05 87.23
CA LEU A 464 14.36 51.44 87.70
C LEU A 464 15.42 52.33 87.03
N VAL A 465 16.63 51.79 86.84
CA VAL A 465 17.76 52.48 86.19
C VAL A 465 18.60 51.45 85.45
N ALA A 466 18.89 51.71 84.18
CA ALA A 466 19.90 50.98 83.42
C ALA A 466 21.21 51.79 83.48
N LEU A 467 22.24 51.23 84.12
CA LEU A 467 23.56 51.86 84.12
C LEU A 467 24.18 51.71 82.72
N PRO A 468 24.59 52.81 82.06
CA PRO A 468 25.30 52.70 80.80
C PRO A 468 26.63 51.98 81.04
N TYR A 469 26.99 51.09 80.12
CA TYR A 469 28.28 50.42 80.17
C TYR A 469 29.40 51.47 79.98
N ILE A 470 30.25 51.65 81.00
CA ILE A 470 31.36 52.59 80.97
C ILE A 470 32.56 51.90 80.31
N ASP A 471 32.91 52.33 79.10
CA ASP A 471 34.00 51.75 78.32
C ASP A 471 35.37 52.04 78.96
N THR A 472 36.16 50.99 79.22
CA THR A 472 37.55 51.17 79.66
C THR A 472 38.50 51.38 78.47
N LYS A 473 39.70 51.96 78.70
CA LYS A 473 40.73 52.09 77.66
C LYS A 473 41.12 50.74 77.04
N ALA A 474 41.05 49.65 77.81
CA ALA A 474 41.28 48.29 77.34
C ALA A 474 40.14 47.80 76.41
N ASP A 475 38.88 48.13 76.71
CA ASP A 475 37.73 47.79 75.87
C ASP A 475 37.76 48.53 74.52
N VAL A 476 38.14 49.80 74.53
CA VAL A 476 38.33 50.60 73.30
C VAL A 476 39.43 49.99 72.42
N ALA A 477 40.56 49.58 73.01
CA ALA A 477 41.64 48.92 72.28
C ALA A 477 41.21 47.55 71.71
N ARG A 478 40.46 46.76 72.48
CA ARG A 478 39.92 45.46 72.04
C ARG A 478 38.91 45.62 70.91
N ARG A 479 38.00 46.58 70.99
CA ARG A 479 37.07 46.93 69.90
C ARG A 479 37.80 47.38 68.65
N LYS A 480 38.86 48.19 68.77
CA LYS A 480 39.68 48.62 67.63
C LYS A 480 40.38 47.44 66.96
N ARG A 481 40.97 46.52 67.73
CA ARG A 481 41.58 45.28 67.19
C ARG A 481 40.53 44.39 66.52
N TRP A 482 39.39 44.17 67.15
CA TRP A 482 38.32 43.35 66.61
C TRP A 482 37.70 43.95 65.34
N ARG A 483 37.48 45.26 65.30
CA ARG A 483 37.07 46.00 64.09
C ARG A 483 38.09 45.83 62.96
N ASN A 484 39.38 45.91 63.26
CA ASN A 484 40.43 45.70 62.25
C ASN A 484 40.41 44.26 61.71
N TRP A 485 40.18 43.26 62.56
CA TRP A 485 39.99 41.87 62.14
C TRP A 485 38.75 41.67 61.27
N LEU A 486 37.63 42.35 61.57
CA LEU A 486 36.44 42.31 60.73
C LEU A 486 36.67 42.97 59.37
N ILE A 487 37.37 44.10 59.32
CA ILE A 487 37.73 44.77 58.05
C ILE A 487 38.65 43.86 57.23
N LEU A 488 39.64 43.23 57.88
CA LEU A 488 40.55 42.29 57.22
C LEU A 488 39.79 41.08 56.67
N ALA A 489 38.90 40.48 57.46
CA ALA A 489 38.07 39.35 57.03
C ALA A 489 37.13 39.72 55.88
N ALA A 490 36.52 40.91 55.91
CA ALA A 490 35.69 41.42 54.83
C ALA A 490 36.49 41.64 53.53
N LEU A 491 37.71 42.17 53.63
CA LEU A 491 38.62 42.34 52.48
C LEU A 491 39.05 41.00 51.89
N VAL A 492 39.39 40.02 52.73
CA VAL A 492 39.75 38.66 52.29
C VAL A 492 38.56 37.99 51.61
N LEU A 493 37.35 38.10 52.17
CA LEU A 493 36.14 37.53 51.58
C LEU A 493 35.80 38.19 50.23
N ALA A 494 35.96 39.52 50.14
CA ALA A 494 35.81 40.24 48.87
C ALA A 494 36.85 39.79 47.84
N ALA A 495 38.11 39.62 48.23
CA ALA A 495 39.16 39.12 47.34
C ALA A 495 38.86 37.69 46.84
N ILE A 496 38.40 36.78 47.72
CA ILE A 496 37.98 35.43 47.34
C ILE A 496 36.81 35.49 46.34
N MET A 497 35.82 36.35 46.58
CA MET A 497 34.69 36.52 45.67
C MET A 497 35.12 37.02 44.29
N VAL A 498 36.04 37.99 44.24
CA VAL A 498 36.62 38.49 42.98
C VAL A 498 37.36 37.39 42.22
N VAL A 499 38.16 36.57 42.90
CA VAL A 499 38.86 35.42 42.30
C VAL A 499 37.87 34.38 41.76
N LEU A 500 36.79 34.09 42.50
CA LEU A 500 35.76 33.16 42.03
C LEU A 500 35.04 33.66 40.78
N VAL A 501 34.73 34.95 40.72
CA VAL A 501 34.14 35.55 39.53
C VAL A 501 35.10 35.46 38.35
N HIS A 502 36.38 35.77 38.56
CA HIS A 502 37.42 35.69 37.53
C HIS A 502 37.57 34.29 36.92
N VAL A 503 37.64 33.27 37.77
CA VAL A 503 37.93 31.89 37.35
C VAL A 503 36.69 31.22 36.74
N PHE A 504 35.51 31.41 37.33
CA PHE A 504 34.33 30.62 36.98
C PHE A 504 33.36 31.32 36.04
N TYR A 505 33.27 32.66 36.06
CA TYR A 505 32.30 33.38 35.25
C TYR A 505 32.94 33.93 33.98
N MET A 506 33.89 34.85 34.15
CA MET A 506 34.55 35.57 33.09
C MET A 506 35.81 36.24 33.63
N PRO A 507 36.92 36.29 32.87
CA PRO A 507 38.09 37.02 33.31
C PRO A 507 37.76 38.52 33.47
N LEU A 508 38.44 39.17 34.42
CA LEU A 508 38.03 40.45 35.02
C LEU A 508 38.15 41.61 34.02
N ASP A 509 39.11 41.49 33.11
CA ASP A 509 39.33 42.33 31.94
C ASP A 509 38.10 42.40 31.04
N VAL A 510 37.51 41.25 30.69
CA VAL A 510 36.33 41.21 29.81
C VAL A 510 35.06 41.63 30.54
N LEU A 511 34.96 41.34 31.83
CA LEU A 511 33.84 41.79 32.66
C LEU A 511 33.83 43.33 32.79
N LEU A 512 34.99 43.94 33.06
CA LEU A 512 35.16 45.40 33.06
C LEU A 512 34.77 46.01 31.73
N PHE A 513 35.20 45.41 30.62
CA PHE A 513 34.87 45.89 29.28
C PHE A 513 33.36 45.85 29.00
N LYS A 514 32.69 44.75 29.39
CA LYS A 514 31.25 44.57 29.21
C LYS A 514 30.38 45.49 30.09
N VAL A 515 30.87 45.83 31.29
CA VAL A 515 30.21 46.80 32.17
C VAL A 515 30.39 48.21 31.62
N MET A 516 31.61 48.57 31.20
CA MET A 516 31.90 49.86 30.55
C MET A 516 31.08 50.05 29.29
N SER A 517 30.94 49.02 28.44
CA SER A 517 30.13 49.08 27.21
C SER A 517 28.62 49.08 27.43
N ARG A 518 28.15 48.94 28.68
CA ARG A 518 26.73 49.07 29.04
C ARG A 518 26.39 50.46 29.60
N PHE A 519 27.42 51.22 30.00
CA PHE A 519 27.31 52.56 30.56
C PHE A 519 27.89 53.65 29.63
N ALA A 520 28.55 53.26 28.55
CA ALA A 520 28.82 54.07 27.36
C ALA A 520 27.77 53.72 26.29
#